data_AF-A0A1I0VGI4-F1
#
_entry.id   AF-A0A1I0VGI4-F1
#
_cell.length_a   1.000
_cell.length_b   1.000
_cell.length_c   1.000
_cell.angle_alpha   90.00
_cell.angle_beta   90.00
_cell.angle_gamma   90.00
#
_symmetry.space_group_name_H-M   'P 1'
#
loop_
_entity.id
_entity.type
_entity.pdbx_description
1 polymer ?
#
loop_
_entity_poly.entity_id
_entity_poly.type
_entity_poly.pdbx_seq_one_letter_code
_entity_poly.pdbx_strand_id
1 'polypeptide(L)'
;MKKILSILALFFAFTFSASAQTESKSQTSETLAKNDVLKVSKVIALEESMKKNLHIIFLKKYDALNANQTLTKEEAKGFSENVDTNLKAALSAEDIKRLKSVTGLYDKLIYK
;
A
#
# COMPACT_ATOMS: atom_id res chain seq x y z
N MET A 1 21.92 32.84 26.34
CA MET A 1 21.94 31.69 25.40
C MET A 1 20.62 30.91 25.46
N LYS A 2 19.53 31.39 24.82
CA LYS A 2 18.23 30.68 24.76
C LYS A 2 17.41 31.02 23.50
N LYS A 3 18.05 31.25 22.35
CA LYS A 3 17.33 31.65 21.10
C LYS A 3 17.59 30.73 19.90
N ILE A 4 18.02 29.48 20.14
CA ILE A 4 18.35 28.53 19.05
C ILE A 4 17.19 27.55 18.78
N LEU A 5 16.21 27.44 19.70
CA LEU A 5 15.11 26.47 19.57
C LEU A 5 14.04 26.85 18.54
N SER A 6 13.96 28.11 18.09
CA SER A 6 12.95 28.52 17.10
C SER A 6 13.33 28.24 15.65
N ILE A 7 14.62 28.01 15.36
CA ILE A 7 15.09 27.79 13.98
C ILE A 7 14.87 26.32 13.56
N LEU A 8 14.83 25.39 14.53
CA LEU A 8 14.65 23.95 14.26
C LEU A 8 13.21 23.60 13.86
N ALA A 9 12.22 24.39 14.28
CA ALA A 9 10.82 24.18 13.91
C ALA A 9 10.54 24.55 12.44
N LEU A 10 11.29 25.49 11.86
CA LEU A 10 11.07 25.94 10.48
C LEU A 10 11.52 24.91 9.43
N PHE A 11 12.46 24.03 9.77
CA PHE A 11 12.93 22.96 8.87
C PHE A 11 11.97 21.76 8.77
N PHE A 12 11.04 21.59 9.72
CA PHE A 12 10.04 20.52 9.65
C PHE A 12 8.84 20.84 8.73
N ALA A 13 8.65 22.11 8.33
CA ALA A 13 7.57 22.48 7.44
C ALA A 13 7.86 22.17 5.95
N PHE A 14 9.14 22.01 5.57
CA PHE A 14 9.54 21.77 4.18
C PHE A 14 9.57 20.29 3.78
N THR A 15 9.42 19.35 4.72
CA THR A 15 9.44 17.91 4.39
C THR A 15 8.08 17.38 3.91
N PHE A 16 6.99 18.14 4.08
CA PHE A 16 5.65 17.71 3.66
C PHE A 16 5.20 18.22 2.29
N SER A 17 5.93 19.15 1.66
CA SER A 17 5.54 19.73 0.36
C SER A 17 6.02 18.93 -0.86
N ALA A 18 6.81 17.87 -0.67
CA ALA A 18 7.44 17.12 -1.76
C ALA A 18 6.69 15.83 -2.17
N SER A 19 5.41 15.68 -1.82
CA SER A 19 4.65 14.44 -2.14
C SER A 19 3.31 14.64 -2.85
N ALA A 20 3.09 15.79 -3.50
CA ALA A 20 1.84 16.06 -4.22
C ALA A 20 2.02 16.61 -5.65
N GLN A 21 3.23 16.85 -6.14
CA GLN A 21 3.44 17.46 -7.47
C GLN A 21 3.55 16.42 -8.62
N THR A 22 2.67 15.43 -8.65
CA THR A 22 2.59 14.46 -9.75
C THR A 22 1.14 14.04 -10.06
N GLU A 23 0.19 14.94 -9.86
CA GLU A 23 -1.19 14.77 -10.33
C GLU A 23 -1.24 14.93 -11.86
N SER A 24 -0.88 13.88 -12.61
CA SER A 24 -1.24 13.58 -14.03
C SER A 24 -0.24 12.67 -14.78
N LYS A 25 0.64 11.93 -14.09
CA LYS A 25 1.22 10.71 -14.67
C LYS A 25 0.40 9.52 -14.18
N SER A 26 -0.15 8.73 -15.10
CA SER A 26 -0.72 7.41 -14.79
C SER A 26 0.17 6.71 -13.76
N GLN A 27 -0.35 6.43 -12.57
CA GLN A 27 0.44 5.82 -11.51
C GLN A 27 0.87 4.44 -11.98
N THR A 28 2.18 4.22 -12.10
CA THR A 28 2.71 2.92 -12.53
C THR A 28 2.35 1.82 -11.54
N SER A 29 2.26 0.57 -12.00
CA SER A 29 2.05 -0.59 -11.11
C SER A 29 3.00 -0.59 -9.92
N GLU A 30 4.27 -0.23 -10.18
CA GLU A 30 5.32 -0.08 -9.17
C GLU A 30 4.97 0.94 -8.09
N THR A 31 4.46 2.12 -8.49
CA THR A 31 4.10 3.19 -7.54
C THR A 31 2.91 2.77 -6.69
N LEU A 32 1.90 2.16 -7.32
CA LEU A 32 0.70 1.68 -6.64
C LEU A 32 1.03 0.54 -5.66
N ALA A 33 1.88 -0.39 -6.07
CA ALA A 33 2.34 -1.50 -5.23
C ALA A 33 3.10 -0.99 -4.00
N LYS A 34 4.02 -0.04 -4.17
CA LYS A 34 4.72 0.61 -3.05
C LYS A 34 3.76 1.31 -2.10
N ASN A 35 2.75 2.00 -2.64
CA ASN A 35 1.74 2.67 -1.81
C ASN A 35 0.97 1.66 -0.95
N ASP A 36 0.58 0.52 -1.50
CA ASP A 36 -0.10 -0.51 -0.72
C ASP A 36 0.80 -1.14 0.35
N VAL A 37 2.09 -1.38 0.08
CA VAL A 37 3.05 -1.78 1.13
C VAL A 37 3.13 -0.73 2.23
N LEU A 38 3.17 0.56 1.88
CA LEU A 38 3.20 1.66 2.85
C LEU A 38 1.91 1.74 3.68
N LYS A 39 0.75 1.44 3.10
CA LYS A 39 -0.51 1.37 3.85
C LYS A 39 -0.50 0.21 4.83
N VAL A 40 0.00 -0.96 4.44
CA VAL A 40 0.15 -2.12 5.34
C VAL A 40 1.14 -1.78 6.47
N SER A 41 2.29 -1.17 6.16
CA SER A 41 3.32 -0.84 7.15
C SER A 41 2.88 0.20 8.18
N LYS A 42 1.82 0.97 7.91
CA LYS A 42 1.21 1.90 8.87
C LYS A 42 0.36 1.20 9.93
N VAL A 43 -0.04 -0.05 9.69
CA VAL A 43 -0.94 -0.82 10.57
C VAL A 43 -0.19 -1.92 11.30
N ILE A 44 0.78 -2.56 10.63
CA ILE A 44 1.58 -3.65 11.19
C ILE A 44 3.06 -3.38 10.95
N ALA A 45 3.90 -3.84 11.88
CA ALA A 45 5.34 -3.82 11.69
C ALA A 45 5.71 -4.85 10.61
N LEU A 46 6.56 -4.44 9.66
CA LEU A 46 7.01 -5.29 8.57
C LEU A 46 8.53 -5.34 8.55
N GLU A 47 9.06 -6.56 8.56
CA GLU A 47 10.47 -6.81 8.23
C GLU A 47 10.72 -6.58 6.74
N GLU A 48 11.96 -6.29 6.35
CA GLU A 48 12.32 -5.99 4.96
C GLU A 48 11.98 -7.13 3.99
N SER A 49 12.10 -8.39 4.43
CA SER A 49 11.69 -9.56 3.63
C SER A 49 10.18 -9.57 3.36
N MET A 50 9.36 -9.21 4.37
CA MET A 50 7.91 -9.11 4.24
C MET A 50 7.52 -7.95 3.33
N LYS A 51 8.17 -6.78 3.45
CA LYS A 51 7.95 -5.65 2.54
C LYS A 51 8.21 -6.02 1.09
N LYS A 52 9.30 -6.76 0.82
CA LYS A 52 9.62 -7.26 -0.53
C LYS A 52 8.57 -8.25 -1.03
N ASN A 53 8.13 -9.19 -0.20
CA ASN A 53 7.12 -10.16 -0.58
C ASN A 53 5.78 -9.47 -0.91
N LEU A 54 5.32 -8.57 -0.03
CA LEU A 54 4.11 -7.77 -0.26
C LEU A 54 4.22 -6.89 -1.51
N HIS A 55 5.39 -6.29 -1.75
CA HIS A 55 5.64 -5.52 -2.96
C HIS A 55 5.42 -6.37 -4.22
N ILE A 56 5.95 -7.60 -4.24
CA ILE A 56 5.76 -8.52 -5.36
C ILE A 56 4.28 -8.89 -5.53
N ILE A 57 3.56 -9.16 -4.45
CA ILE A 57 2.13 -9.47 -4.47
C ILE A 57 1.34 -8.30 -5.09
N PHE A 58 1.57 -7.07 -4.61
CA PHE A 58 0.85 -5.91 -5.12
C PHE A 58 1.30 -5.48 -6.51
N LEU A 59 2.57 -5.67 -6.87
CA LEU A 59 3.04 -5.42 -8.24
C LEU A 59 2.32 -6.32 -9.23
N LYS A 60 2.27 -7.62 -8.96
CA LYS A 60 1.51 -8.60 -9.77
C LYS A 60 0.04 -8.24 -9.85
N LYS A 61 -0.57 -7.78 -8.74
CA LYS A 61 -1.95 -7.28 -8.72
C LYS A 61 -2.13 -6.15 -9.73
N TYR A 62 -1.31 -5.10 -9.65
CA TYR A 62 -1.46 -3.93 -10.52
C TYR A 62 -1.06 -4.20 -11.97
N ASP A 63 -0.07 -5.06 -12.24
CA ASP A 63 0.25 -5.49 -13.60
C ASP A 63 -0.91 -6.24 -14.25
N ALA A 64 -1.57 -7.13 -13.51
CA ALA A 64 -2.74 -7.85 -14.00
C ALA A 64 -3.93 -6.92 -14.25
N LEU A 65 -4.19 -5.96 -13.36
CA LEU A 65 -5.25 -4.96 -13.54
C LEU A 65 -4.98 -4.02 -14.73
N ASN A 66 -3.72 -3.67 -14.96
CA ASN A 66 -3.33 -2.84 -16.09
C ASN A 66 -3.40 -3.60 -17.42
N ALA A 67 -3.13 -4.91 -17.41
CA ALA A 67 -3.30 -5.77 -18.58
C ALA A 67 -4.78 -6.02 -18.91
N ASN A 68 -5.64 -6.12 -17.90
CA ASN A 68 -7.07 -6.39 -18.05
C ASN A 68 -7.91 -5.20 -17.60
N GLN A 69 -8.13 -4.24 -18.51
CA GLN A 69 -8.84 -2.99 -18.21
C GLN A 69 -10.32 -3.18 -17.84
N THR A 70 -10.90 -4.36 -18.05
CA THR A 70 -12.28 -4.67 -17.68
C THR A 70 -12.40 -6.14 -17.29
N LEU A 71 -12.49 -6.39 -15.98
CA LEU A 71 -12.82 -7.71 -15.43
C LEU A 71 -14.35 -7.85 -15.33
N THR A 72 -14.87 -9.01 -15.71
CA THR A 72 -16.23 -9.43 -15.34
C THR A 72 -16.36 -9.55 -13.82
N LYS A 73 -17.59 -9.65 -13.30
CA LYS A 73 -17.82 -9.80 -11.85
C LYS A 73 -17.18 -11.09 -11.32
N GLU A 74 -17.27 -12.16 -12.07
CA GLU A 74 -16.70 -13.47 -11.76
C GLU A 74 -15.16 -13.42 -11.77
N GLU A 75 -14.57 -12.77 -12.76
CA GLU A 75 -13.11 -12.58 -12.84
C GLU A 75 -12.59 -11.68 -11.71
N ALA A 76 -13.30 -10.59 -11.41
CA ALA A 76 -12.95 -9.70 -10.30
C ALA A 76 -13.00 -10.44 -8.95
N LYS A 77 -14.00 -11.31 -8.76
CA LYS A 77 -14.10 -12.16 -7.57
C LYS A 77 -12.93 -13.14 -7.47
N GLY A 78 -12.65 -13.89 -8.53
CA GLY A 78 -11.52 -14.84 -8.54
C GLY A 78 -10.17 -14.15 -8.36
N PHE A 79 -10.00 -12.96 -8.95
CA PHE A 79 -8.84 -12.11 -8.75
C PHE A 79 -8.70 -11.67 -7.29
N SER A 80 -9.79 -11.21 -6.69
CA SER A 80 -9.83 -10.80 -5.28
C SER A 80 -9.44 -11.96 -4.34
N GLU A 81 -10.00 -13.15 -4.58
CA GLU A 81 -9.69 -14.36 -3.81
C GLU A 81 -8.22 -14.78 -3.95
N ASN A 82 -7.62 -14.61 -5.13
CA ASN A 82 -6.19 -14.88 -5.33
C ASN A 82 -5.31 -13.93 -4.51
N VAL A 83 -5.60 -12.63 -4.54
CA VAL A 83 -4.86 -11.63 -3.76
C VAL A 83 -5.06 -11.87 -2.26
N ASP A 84 -6.27 -12.15 -1.81
CA ASP A 84 -6.58 -12.51 -0.42
C ASP A 84 -5.80 -13.74 0.05
N THR A 85 -5.74 -14.79 -0.78
CA THR A 85 -4.98 -16.01 -0.48
C THR A 85 -3.47 -15.71 -0.35
N ASN A 86 -2.90 -14.93 -1.27
CA ASN A 86 -1.49 -14.56 -1.22
C ASN A 86 -1.16 -13.71 0.02
N LEU A 87 -2.04 -12.80 0.42
CA LEU A 87 -1.85 -12.01 1.65
C LEU A 87 -1.91 -12.88 2.90
N LYS A 88 -2.88 -13.81 2.98
CA LYS A 88 -2.98 -14.77 4.11
C LYS A 88 -1.81 -15.74 4.18
N ALA A 89 -1.16 -16.03 3.05
CA ALA A 89 0.06 -16.83 3.02
C ALA A 89 1.30 -16.03 3.44
N ALA A 90 1.31 -14.71 3.18
CA ALA A 90 2.43 -13.83 3.48
C ALA A 90 2.41 -13.25 4.91
N LEU A 91 1.24 -13.20 5.55
CA LEU A 91 1.01 -12.52 6.82
C LEU A 91 0.42 -13.47 7.87
N SER A 92 0.64 -13.17 9.14
CA SER A 92 0.02 -13.92 10.22
C SER A 92 -1.49 -13.67 10.29
N ALA A 93 -2.25 -14.59 10.88
CA ALA A 93 -3.69 -14.41 11.09
C ALA A 93 -4.00 -13.16 11.93
N GLU A 94 -3.14 -12.83 12.89
CA GLU A 94 -3.26 -11.63 13.72
C GLU A 94 -3.02 -10.35 12.91
N ASP A 95 -2.05 -10.34 12.00
CA ASP A 95 -1.81 -9.21 11.09
C ASP A 95 -2.99 -8.99 10.14
N ILE A 96 -3.54 -10.07 9.59
CA ILE A 96 -4.76 -10.00 8.76
C ILE A 96 -5.93 -9.42 9.56
N LYS A 97 -6.10 -9.83 10.82
CA LYS A 97 -7.12 -9.29 11.70
C LYS A 97 -6.93 -7.79 11.94
N ARG A 98 -5.69 -7.34 12.19
CA ARG A 98 -5.35 -5.92 12.35
C ARG A 98 -5.65 -5.11 11.09
N LEU A 99 -5.29 -5.62 9.92
CA LEU A 99 -5.59 -4.95 8.64
C LEU A 99 -7.10 -4.83 8.39
N LYS A 100 -7.88 -5.86 8.74
CA LYS A 100 -9.35 -5.82 8.65
C LYS A 100 -10.02 -4.88 9.65
N SER A 101 -9.34 -4.55 10.75
CA SER A 101 -9.85 -3.59 11.73
C SER A 101 -9.83 -2.14 11.22
N VAL A 102 -9.02 -1.86 10.19
CA VAL A 102 -8.99 -0.55 9.52
C VAL A 102 -10.05 -0.54 8.43
N THR A 103 -11.08 0.29 8.63
CA THR A 103 -12.26 0.38 7.74
C THR A 103 -11.86 0.52 6.27
N GLY A 104 -12.27 -0.45 5.45
CA GLY A 104 -12.07 -0.45 4.00
C GLY A 104 -10.63 -0.60 3.53
N LEU A 105 -9.64 -0.78 4.43
CA LEU A 105 -8.25 -1.01 4.01
C LEU A 105 -8.10 -2.39 3.38
N TYR A 106 -8.53 -3.44 4.09
CA TYR A 106 -8.33 -4.81 3.64
C TYR A 106 -9.02 -5.07 2.29
N ASP A 107 -10.26 -4.60 2.12
CA ASP A 107 -11.01 -4.72 0.87
C ASP A 107 -10.28 -4.05 -0.31
N LYS A 108 -9.71 -2.85 -0.10
CA LYS A 108 -8.88 -2.19 -1.11
C LYS A 108 -7.63 -2.99 -1.48
N LEU A 109 -6.98 -3.63 -0.49
CA LEU A 109 -5.78 -4.43 -0.74
C LEU A 109 -6.10 -5.63 -1.65
N ILE A 110 -7.26 -6.25 -1.44
CA ILE A 110 -7.74 -7.43 -2.18
C ILE A 110 -8.63 -7.10 -3.39
N TYR A 111 -8.75 -5.84 -3.81
CA TYR A 111 -9.60 -5.44 -4.95
C TYR A 111 -11.09 -5.80 -4.76
N LYS A 112 -11.69 -5.33 -3.67
CA LYS A 112 -13.12 -5.51 -3.35
C LYS A 112 -13.81 -4.18 -3.05
#